data_AF-A0A444WZV2-F1
#
_entry.id   AF-A0A444WZV2-F1
#
_cell.length_a   1.000
_cell.length_b   1.000
_cell.length_c   1.000
_cell.angle_alpha   90.00
_cell.angle_beta   90.00
_cell.angle_gamma   90.00
#
_symmetry.space_group_name_H-M   'P 1'
#
loop_
_entity.id
_entity.type
_entity.pdbx_description
1 polymer ?
#
loop_
_entity_poly.entity_id
_entity_poly.type
_entity_poly.pdbx_seq_one_letter_code
_entity_poly.pdbx_strand_id
1 'polypeptide(L)'
;MQDEEAFSFIRIEDEPGYFSRPTEKQMSHLRPLHITTTLSGIKVNKVLIDGGAAISLLPERMLIKVEKHPDGCYLSSKDLSVKLLYPELGFAPTGWDCLS
;
A
#
# COMPACT_ATOMS: atom_id res chain seq x y z
N MET A 1 10.95 -27.16 -1.50
CA MET A 1 9.94 -28.22 -1.77
C MET A 1 8.98 -28.41 -0.58
N GLN A 2 8.81 -27.41 0.28
CA GLN A 2 7.80 -27.38 1.37
C GLN A 2 7.00 -26.05 1.34
N ASP A 3 7.29 -25.21 0.36
CA ASP A 3 6.82 -23.85 0.14
C ASP A 3 5.72 -23.79 -0.93
N GLU A 4 5.59 -24.84 -1.75
CA GLU A 4 4.58 -24.97 -2.81
C GLU A 4 3.17 -25.28 -2.27
N GLU A 5 3.05 -25.92 -1.09
CA GLU A 5 1.73 -26.21 -0.50
C GLU A 5 1.07 -24.96 0.13
N ALA A 6 1.89 -24.00 0.58
CA ALA A 6 1.43 -22.84 1.36
C ALA A 6 0.61 -21.83 0.55
N PHE A 7 0.60 -21.92 -0.78
CA PHE A 7 -0.12 -21.00 -1.68
C PHE A 7 -1.08 -21.69 -2.64
N SER A 8 -1.26 -23.01 -2.51
CA SER A 8 -2.13 -23.82 -3.38
C SER A 8 -3.61 -23.40 -3.38
N PHE A 9 -4.06 -22.61 -2.39
CA PHE A 9 -5.42 -22.08 -2.32
C PHE A 9 -5.61 -20.75 -3.05
N ILE A 10 -4.54 -20.04 -3.42
CA ILE A 10 -4.65 -18.80 -4.19
C ILE A 10 -4.80 -19.16 -5.66
N ARG A 11 -6.04 -19.34 -6.09
CA ARG A 11 -6.36 -19.43 -7.52
C ARG A 11 -6.20 -18.05 -8.12
N ILE A 12 -5.17 -17.86 -8.95
CA ILE A 12 -5.08 -16.70 -9.83
C ILE A 12 -6.12 -16.93 -10.91
N GLU A 13 -7.33 -16.40 -10.71
CA GLU A 13 -8.31 -16.31 -11.77
C GLU A 13 -7.84 -15.25 -12.76
N ASP A 14 -7.84 -15.58 -14.06
CA ASP A 14 -7.47 -14.67 -15.16
C ASP A 14 -8.54 -13.55 -15.36
N GLU A 15 -9.61 -13.60 -14.58
CA GLU A 15 -10.67 -12.61 -14.53
C GLU A 15 -10.35 -11.50 -13.51
N PRO A 16 -10.42 -10.22 -13.91
CA PRO A 16 -10.17 -9.12 -13.00
C PRO A 16 -11.25 -9.08 -11.90
N GLY A 17 -10.83 -9.22 -10.65
CA GLY A 17 -11.71 -9.01 -9.50
C GLY A 17 -12.21 -7.57 -9.45
N TYR A 18 -13.53 -7.38 -9.62
CA TYR A 18 -14.15 -6.06 -9.49
C TYR A 18 -14.56 -5.80 -8.04
N PHE A 19 -13.83 -4.92 -7.35
CA PHE A 19 -14.24 -4.44 -6.03
C PHE A 19 -15.38 -3.44 -6.19
N SER A 20 -16.53 -3.73 -5.58
CA SER A 20 -17.61 -2.77 -5.50
C SER A 20 -17.16 -1.54 -4.71
N ARG A 21 -17.51 -0.34 -5.20
CA ARG A 21 -17.20 0.90 -4.50
C ARG A 21 -17.91 0.88 -3.14
N PRO A 22 -17.19 1.04 -2.01
CA PRO A 22 -17.83 1.09 -0.70
C PRO A 22 -18.85 2.23 -0.60
N THR A 23 -19.92 2.02 0.15
CA THR A 23 -20.95 3.04 0.39
C THR A 23 -20.40 4.20 1.22
N GLU A 24 -21.03 5.37 1.13
CA GLU A 24 -20.62 6.54 1.91
C GLU A 24 -20.67 6.28 3.43
N LYS A 25 -21.66 5.53 3.89
CA LYS A 25 -21.76 5.07 5.29
C LYS A 25 -20.60 4.15 5.71
N GLN A 26 -20.10 3.32 4.79
CA GLN A 26 -18.93 2.48 5.04
C GLN A 26 -17.63 3.27 5.01
N MET A 27 -17.55 4.38 4.28
CA MET A 27 -16.34 5.20 4.22
C MET A 27 -16.30 6.31 5.29
N SER A 28 -17.45 6.70 5.85
CA SER A 28 -17.56 7.89 6.71
C SER A 28 -16.71 7.84 7.98
N HIS A 29 -16.39 6.64 8.47
CA HIS A 29 -15.55 6.45 9.66
C HIS A 29 -14.05 6.35 9.33
N LEU A 30 -13.68 6.20 8.06
CA LEU A 30 -12.30 6.07 7.66
C LEU A 30 -11.60 7.43 7.79
N ARG A 31 -10.47 7.44 8.50
CA ARG A 31 -9.54 8.57 8.57
C ARG A 31 -8.20 8.11 7.99
N PRO A 32 -8.08 8.05 6.64
CA PRO A 32 -6.93 7.43 6.03
C PRO A 32 -5.69 8.32 6.23
N LEU A 33 -4.60 7.72 6.70
CA LEU A 33 -3.33 8.41 6.85
C LEU A 33 -2.67 8.53 5.48
N HIS A 34 -2.49 9.76 5.02
CA HIS A 34 -1.83 10.06 3.76
C HIS A 34 -0.50 10.75 4.02
N ILE A 35 0.58 10.21 3.45
CA ILE A 35 1.90 10.84 3.49
C ILE A 35 2.30 11.37 2.11
N THR A 36 3.34 12.21 2.10
CA THR A 36 4.05 12.57 0.88
C THR A 36 5.39 11.86 0.90
N THR A 37 5.75 11.23 -0.21
CA THR A 37 7.01 10.49 -0.34
C THR A 37 7.67 10.75 -1.69
N THR A 38 8.90 10.28 -1.87
CA THR A 38 9.61 10.26 -3.14
C THR A 38 9.80 8.83 -3.59
N LEU A 39 9.35 8.52 -4.80
CA LEU A 39 9.49 7.22 -5.46
C LEU A 39 10.31 7.41 -6.72
N SER A 40 11.48 6.78 -6.81
CA SER A 40 12.44 6.98 -7.93
C SER A 40 12.74 8.45 -8.22
N GLY A 41 12.85 9.29 -7.18
CA GLY A 41 13.07 10.75 -7.32
C GLY A 41 11.82 11.57 -7.66
N ILE A 42 10.68 10.93 -7.94
CA ILE A 42 9.40 11.60 -8.22
C ILE A 42 8.63 11.79 -6.92
N LYS A 43 8.22 13.03 -6.63
CA LYS A 43 7.37 13.34 -5.49
C LYS A 43 5.96 12.78 -5.71
N VAL A 44 5.54 11.88 -4.85
CA VAL A 44 4.20 11.31 -4.80
C VAL A 44 3.46 11.92 -3.61
N ASN A 45 2.35 12.60 -3.90
CA ASN A 45 1.46 13.15 -2.87
C ASN A 45 0.34 12.15 -2.55
N LYS A 46 -0.15 12.17 -1.32
CA LYS A 46 -1.27 11.36 -0.83
C LYS A 46 -1.06 9.84 -0.96
N VAL A 47 0.08 9.33 -0.48
CA VAL A 47 0.29 7.88 -0.32
C VAL A 47 -0.46 7.40 0.91
N LEU A 48 -1.43 6.51 0.71
CA LEU A 48 -2.19 5.88 1.79
C LEU A 48 -1.30 4.90 2.57
N ILE A 49 -1.31 5.00 3.89
CA ILE A 49 -0.70 4.02 4.78
C ILE A 49 -1.76 3.05 5.27
N ASP A 50 -1.64 1.79 4.87
CA ASP A 50 -2.47 0.69 5.34
C ASP A 50 -1.62 -0.24 6.23
N GLY A 51 -1.94 -0.27 7.52
CA GLY A 51 -1.25 -1.13 8.50
C GLY A 51 -1.53 -2.62 8.30
N GLY A 52 -2.55 -2.98 7.52
CA GLY A 52 -2.88 -4.37 7.17
C GLY A 52 -2.33 -4.83 5.82
N ALA A 53 -1.71 -3.95 5.03
CA ALA A 53 -1.21 -4.30 3.71
C ALA A 53 0.16 -5.00 3.80
N ALA A 54 0.24 -6.24 3.29
CA ALA A 54 1.50 -6.98 3.19
C ALA A 54 2.41 -6.46 2.04
N ILE A 55 1.83 -5.81 1.03
CA ILE A 55 2.53 -5.33 -0.17
C ILE A 55 2.14 -3.87 -0.50
N SER A 56 3.09 -3.13 -1.06
CA SER A 56 2.84 -1.78 -1.57
C SER A 56 2.34 -1.83 -3.01
N LEU A 57 1.12 -1.33 -3.23
CA LEU A 57 0.49 -1.26 -4.55
C LEU A 57 0.74 0.10 -5.21
N LEU A 58 1.00 0.08 -6.51
CA LEU A 58 1.11 1.30 -7.31
C LEU A 58 0.25 1.20 -8.57
N PRO A 59 -0.58 2.21 -8.90
CA PRO A 59 -1.33 2.22 -10.14
C PRO A 59 -0.40 2.16 -11.37
N GLU A 60 -0.81 1.46 -12.42
CA GLU A 60 -0.05 1.27 -13.66
C GLU A 60 0.44 2.60 -14.28
N ARG A 61 -0.44 3.61 -14.34
CA ARG A 61 -0.12 4.97 -14.80
C ARG A 61 1.05 5.62 -14.06
N MET A 62 1.34 5.18 -12.84
CA MET A 62 2.48 5.66 -12.05
C MET A 62 3.72 4.79 -12.26
N LEU A 63 3.60 3.49 -12.54
CA LEU A 63 4.73 2.63 -12.91
C LEU A 63 5.47 3.15 -14.14
N ILE A 64 4.70 3.57 -15.16
CA ILE A 64 5.24 4.20 -16.37
C ILE A 64 6.08 5.44 -16.02
N LYS A 65 5.66 6.22 -15.01
CA LYS A 65 6.38 7.43 -14.60
C LYS A 65 7.67 7.13 -13.85
N VAL A 66 7.70 6.05 -13.08
CA VAL A 66 8.89 5.65 -12.32
C VAL A 66 9.80 4.71 -13.09
N GLU A 67 9.61 4.63 -14.41
CA GLU A 67 10.38 3.80 -15.35
C GLU A 67 10.43 2.33 -14.92
N LYS A 68 9.34 1.86 -14.30
CA LYS A 68 9.19 0.46 -13.94
C LYS A 68 8.34 -0.25 -14.97
N HIS A 69 8.72 -1.49 -15.26
CA HIS A 69 8.00 -2.33 -16.20
C HIS A 69 6.53 -2.50 -15.72
N PRO A 70 5.53 -2.26 -16.58
CA PRO A 70 4.12 -2.28 -16.21
C PRO A 70 3.62 -3.67 -15.78
N ASP A 71 4.35 -4.73 -16.13
CA ASP A 71 4.05 -6.11 -15.73
C ASP A 71 4.09 -6.34 -14.19
N GLY A 72 4.56 -5.38 -13.40
CA GLY A 72 4.60 -5.47 -11.94
C GLY A 72 3.90 -4.32 -11.22
N CYS A 73 2.71 -4.57 -10.67
CA CYS A 73 1.96 -3.64 -9.80
C CYS A 73 2.53 -3.44 -8.40
N TYR A 74 3.67 -4.07 -8.10
CA TYR A 74 4.24 -4.17 -6.76
C TYR A 74 5.54 -3.37 -6.67
N LEU A 75 5.69 -2.60 -5.59
CA LEU A 75 6.95 -1.90 -5.29
C LEU A 75 7.73 -2.64 -4.21
N SER A 76 9.04 -2.80 -4.43
CA SER A 76 9.97 -3.22 -3.38
C SER A 76 10.25 -2.05 -2.44
N SER A 77 10.50 -2.35 -1.17
CA SER A 77 10.89 -1.35 -0.15
C SER A 77 12.16 -0.59 -0.53
N LYS A 78 13.02 -1.16 -1.39
CA LYS A 78 14.23 -0.49 -1.91
C LYS A 78 13.91 0.71 -2.80
N ASP A 79 12.78 0.66 -3.50
CA ASP A 79 12.39 1.70 -4.45
C ASP A 79 11.65 2.83 -3.77
N LEU A 80 11.09 2.58 -2.58
CA LEU A 80 10.29 3.52 -1.81
C LEU A 80 11.11 4.13 -0.67
N SER A 81 11.72 5.29 -0.91
CA SER A 81 12.35 6.07 0.16
C SER A 81 11.30 6.86 0.95
N VAL A 82 10.84 6.33 2.08
CA VAL A 82 9.92 7.06 2.97
C VAL A 82 10.73 7.89 3.97
N LYS A 83 10.70 9.22 3.82
CA LYS A 83 11.09 10.11 4.92
C LYS A 83 9.83 10.39 5.73
N LEU A 84 9.63 9.67 6.82
CA LEU A 84 8.63 10.02 7.82
C LEU A 84 9.08 11.32 8.48
N LEU A 85 8.65 12.45 7.91
CA LEU A 85 8.51 13.67 8.70
C LEU A 85 7.38 13.36 9.66
N TYR A 86 7.71 13.05 10.92
CA TYR A 86 6.70 13.01 11.97
C TYR A 86 5.92 14.32 11.85
N PRO A 87 4.62 14.30 11.48
CA PRO A 87 3.81 15.44 11.80
C PRO A 87 3.94 15.59 13.31
N GLU A 88 4.06 16.82 13.81
CA GLU A 88 3.78 17.08 15.22
C GLU A 88 2.31 16.71 15.45
N LEU A 89 2.06 15.41 15.64
CA LEU A 89 0.78 14.87 16.02
C LEU A 89 0.61 15.39 17.44
N GLY A 90 -0.35 16.31 17.63
CA GLY A 90 -0.78 16.78 18.96
C GLY A 90 -1.44 15.68 19.79
N PHE A 91 -1.17 14.41 19.47
CA PHE A 91 -1.69 13.22 20.10
C PHE A 91 -0.50 12.27 20.27
N ALA A 92 -0.28 11.79 21.50
CA ALA A 92 0.70 10.75 21.74
C ALA A 92 0.35 9.51 20.88
N PRO A 93 1.31 8.88 20.19
CA PRO A 93 1.07 7.62 19.51
C PRO A 93 0.66 6.59 20.57
N THR A 94 -0.64 6.29 20.66
CA THR A 94 -1.14 5.23 21.52
C THR A 94 -0.72 3.90 20.90
N GLY A 95 0.38 3.35 21.43
CA GLY A 95 0.71 1.93 21.50
C GLY A 95 0.69 1.15 20.19
N TRP A 96 1.88 0.86 19.66
CA TRP A 96 2.12 -0.35 18.86
C TRP A 96 2.57 -1.49 19.78
N ASP A 97 1.84 -1.71 20.88
CA ASP A 97 2.08 -2.86 21.75
C ASP A 97 1.40 -4.08 21.11
N CYS A 98 1.97 -4.55 19.99
CA CYS A 98 1.66 -5.86 19.44
C CYS A 98 2.39 -6.91 20.30
N LEU A 99 1.87 -7.14 21.50
CA LEU A 99 2.02 -8.41 22.20
C LEU A 99 0.67 -9.13 22.13
N SER A 100 0.50 -9.99 21.13
CA SER A 100 -0.13 -11.30 21.31
C SER A 100 0.15 -12.20 20.11
#